data_AF-A0A5C6YDD8-F1
#
_entry.id   AF-A0A5C6YDD8-F1
#
_cell.length_a   1.000
_cell.length_b   1.000
_cell.length_c   1.000
_cell.angle_alpha   90.00
_cell.angle_beta   90.00
_cell.angle_gamma   90.00
#
_symmetry.space_group_name_H-M   'P 1'
#
loop_
_entity.id
_entity.type
_entity.pdbx_description
1 polymer ?
#
loop_
_entity_poly.entity_id
_entity_poly.type
_entity_poly.pdbx_seq_one_letter_code
_entity_poly.pdbx_strand_id
1 'polypeptide(L)'
;MNNETFGMTFQYAICIEYDIENKISIERIDKELLSTFLKSKIIRKIFRGKSKPIKSLYKTKEFTSEFISRCPHSFLLENEETFSVKTFKGNGKMFAPKVVGQAGEDTFNHFFGHLQKNEINRTNFKEFCLENISEILPIVVDYALVSDYNCWFYRKDETFSYEIIKRADLPDLTFDKSNFTFTKPTSQSWNESNNLKYKYCA
;
A
#
# COMPACT_ATOMS: atom_id res chain seq x y z
N MET A 1 0.62 -20.60 3.44
CA MET A 1 -0.15 -19.34 3.35
C MET A 1 0.73 -18.17 2.91
N ASN A 2 0.31 -17.47 1.84
CA ASN A 2 0.99 -16.28 1.29
C ASN A 2 0.49 -14.97 1.98
N ASN A 3 1.13 -13.84 1.68
CA ASN A 3 0.77 -12.54 2.28
C ASN A 3 -0.61 -12.03 1.84
N GLU A 4 -1.05 -12.41 0.64
CA GLU A 4 -2.34 -12.02 0.09
C GLU A 4 -3.50 -12.66 0.86
N THR A 5 -3.45 -13.97 1.11
CA THR A 5 -4.42 -14.69 1.96
C THR A 5 -4.41 -14.12 3.37
N PHE A 6 -3.24 -13.79 3.93
CA PHE A 6 -3.14 -13.15 5.25
C PHE A 6 -3.89 -11.80 5.27
N GLY A 7 -3.64 -10.93 4.29
CA GLY A 7 -4.29 -9.62 4.19
C GLY A 7 -5.78 -9.67 3.88
N MET A 8 -6.22 -10.62 3.03
CA MET A 8 -7.64 -10.84 2.76
C MET A 8 -8.37 -11.38 3.98
N THR A 9 -7.78 -12.33 4.70
CA THR A 9 -8.34 -12.89 5.94
C THR A 9 -8.49 -11.82 7.00
N PHE A 10 -7.49 -10.94 7.17
CA PHE A 10 -7.56 -9.88 8.16
C PHE A 10 -8.62 -8.84 7.84
N GLN A 11 -8.72 -8.39 6.58
CA GLN A 11 -9.80 -7.48 6.16
C GLN A 11 -11.19 -8.14 6.31
N TYR A 12 -11.32 -9.43 6.00
CA TYR A 12 -12.56 -10.16 6.20
C TYR A 12 -12.93 -10.28 7.70
N ALA A 13 -11.94 -10.48 8.57
CA ALA A 13 -12.16 -10.51 10.02
C ALA A 13 -12.67 -9.17 10.55
N ILE A 14 -12.16 -8.03 10.04
CA ILE A 14 -12.70 -6.70 10.37
C ILE A 14 -14.17 -6.60 9.93
N CYS A 15 -14.50 -7.11 8.75
CA CYS A 15 -15.88 -7.10 8.27
C CYS A 15 -16.80 -7.89 9.21
N ILE A 16 -16.39 -9.07 9.67
CA ILE A 16 -17.17 -9.87 10.63
C ILE A 16 -17.33 -9.16 11.98
N GLU A 17 -16.24 -8.60 12.53
CA GLU A 17 -16.25 -7.95 13.85
C GLU A 17 -17.24 -6.77 13.93
N TYR A 18 -17.48 -6.10 12.81
CA TYR A 18 -18.33 -4.90 12.71
C TYR A 18 -19.59 -5.10 11.85
N ASP A 19 -19.91 -6.34 11.47
CA ASP A 19 -21.09 -6.69 10.66
C ASP A 19 -21.18 -5.91 9.32
N ILE A 20 -20.06 -5.87 8.59
CA ILE A 20 -19.92 -5.14 7.32
C ILE A 20 -20.02 -6.10 6.14
N GLU A 21 -20.94 -5.82 5.22
CA GLU A 21 -21.01 -6.55 3.94
C GLU A 21 -19.73 -6.34 3.10
N ASN A 22 -19.25 -7.41 2.47
CA ASN A 22 -18.03 -7.34 1.68
C ASN A 22 -18.02 -8.33 0.51
N LYS A 23 -17.15 -8.06 -0.48
CA LYS A 23 -17.00 -8.87 -1.70
C LYS A 23 -15.79 -9.82 -1.66
N ILE A 24 -15.24 -10.11 -0.47
CA ILE A 24 -14.08 -11.00 -0.33
C ILE A 24 -14.59 -12.44 -0.43
N SER A 25 -14.04 -13.21 -1.38
CA SER A 25 -14.41 -14.63 -1.52
C SER A 25 -13.92 -15.46 -0.34
N ILE A 26 -14.76 -16.37 0.14
CA ILE A 26 -14.47 -17.31 1.24
C ILE A 26 -13.29 -18.24 0.89
N GLU A 27 -13.05 -18.50 -0.40
CA GLU A 27 -11.92 -19.33 -0.85
C GLU A 27 -10.57 -18.62 -0.67
N ARG A 28 -10.59 -17.28 -0.51
CA ARG A 28 -9.39 -16.46 -0.36
C ARG A 28 -9.00 -16.22 1.08
N ILE A 29 -9.77 -16.74 2.04
CA ILE A 29 -9.51 -16.59 3.47
C ILE A 29 -8.98 -17.89 4.08
N ASP A 30 -8.21 -17.74 5.15
CA ASP A 30 -7.78 -18.84 6.00
C ASP A 30 -8.69 -18.89 7.25
N LYS A 31 -9.45 -19.98 7.40
CA LYS A 31 -10.47 -20.12 8.45
C LYS A 31 -9.88 -20.20 9.85
N GLU A 32 -8.72 -20.85 9.99
CA GLU A 32 -8.05 -20.98 11.28
C GLU A 32 -7.53 -19.61 11.73
N LEU A 33 -6.86 -18.90 10.82
CA LEU A 33 -6.36 -17.56 11.07
C LEU A 33 -7.49 -16.56 11.35
N LEU A 34 -8.60 -16.63 10.63
CA LEU A 34 -9.80 -15.85 10.90
C LEU A 34 -10.26 -16.03 12.35
N SER A 35 -10.38 -17.28 12.80
CA SER A 35 -10.77 -17.61 14.18
C SER A 35 -9.80 -16.97 15.19
N THR A 36 -8.50 -17.03 14.91
CA THR A 36 -7.46 -16.43 15.77
C THR A 36 -7.60 -14.90 15.85
N PHE A 37 -7.84 -14.21 14.73
CA PHE A 37 -8.05 -12.76 14.75
C PHE A 37 -9.24 -12.35 15.62
N LEU A 38 -10.38 -12.99 15.42
CA LEU A 38 -11.61 -12.70 16.16
C LEU A 38 -11.43 -12.96 17.67
N LYS A 39 -10.79 -14.06 18.05
CA LYS A 39 -10.52 -14.41 19.46
C LYS A 39 -9.53 -13.45 20.13
N SER A 40 -8.51 -12.97 19.40
CA SER A 40 -7.44 -12.11 19.95
C SER A 40 -7.91 -10.72 20.38
N LYS A 41 -9.10 -10.28 19.91
CA LYS A 41 -9.62 -8.91 20.07
C LYS A 41 -8.69 -7.82 19.50
N ILE A 42 -7.74 -8.17 18.64
CA ILE A 42 -6.78 -7.21 18.08
C ILE A 42 -7.47 -6.14 17.22
N ILE A 43 -8.54 -6.53 16.51
CA ILE A 43 -9.37 -5.62 15.70
C ILE A 43 -9.98 -4.52 16.59
N ARG A 44 -10.60 -4.89 17.72
CA ARG A 44 -11.12 -3.91 18.69
C ARG A 44 -10.04 -2.99 19.23
N LYS A 45 -8.81 -3.49 19.43
CA LYS A 45 -7.68 -2.66 19.87
C LYS A 45 -7.28 -1.64 18.81
N ILE A 46 -7.21 -2.05 17.53
CA ILE A 46 -6.88 -1.18 16.40
C ILE A 46 -7.83 0.01 16.31
N PHE A 47 -9.14 -0.24 16.43
CA PHE A 47 -10.17 0.80 16.36
C PHE A 47 -10.49 1.45 17.71
N ARG A 48 -9.78 1.10 18.80
CA ARG A 48 -9.99 1.77 20.09
C ARG A 48 -9.61 3.25 19.98
N GLY A 49 -10.54 4.11 20.41
CA GLY A 49 -10.37 5.57 20.35
C GLY A 49 -10.42 6.16 18.94
N LYS A 50 -10.98 5.42 17.96
CA LYS A 50 -11.18 5.86 16.58
C LYS A 50 -12.61 5.56 16.15
N SER A 51 -13.05 6.22 15.08
CA SER A 51 -14.31 5.91 14.39
C SER A 51 -14.30 4.47 13.88
N LYS A 52 -15.44 3.78 13.97
CA LYS A 52 -15.52 2.37 13.55
C LYS A 52 -15.61 2.28 12.02
N PRO A 53 -15.17 1.17 11.42
CA PRO A 53 -15.43 0.93 10.01
C PRO A 53 -16.92 0.65 9.80
N ILE A 54 -17.48 1.22 8.73
CA ILE A 54 -18.90 1.02 8.35
C ILE A 54 -19.04 0.37 6.98
N LYS A 55 -17.98 0.39 6.17
CA LYS A 55 -18.03 -0.08 4.78
C LYS A 55 -16.71 -0.64 4.33
N SER A 56 -16.74 -1.82 3.71
CA SER A 56 -15.61 -2.39 2.99
C SER A 56 -15.51 -1.75 1.62
N LEU A 57 -14.34 -1.19 1.30
CA LEU A 57 -14.06 -0.57 0.00
C LEU A 57 -13.42 -1.55 -0.99
N TYR A 58 -13.27 -2.82 -0.60
CA TYR A 58 -12.72 -3.87 -1.45
C TYR A 58 -13.54 -4.06 -2.74
N LYS A 59 -12.88 -3.93 -3.89
CA LYS A 59 -13.49 -4.02 -5.24
C LYS A 59 -14.68 -3.06 -5.47
N THR A 60 -14.70 -1.93 -4.78
CA THR A 60 -15.64 -0.84 -5.08
C THR A 60 -15.08 0.08 -6.17
N LYS A 61 -15.95 0.92 -6.74
CA LYS A 61 -15.58 2.02 -7.65
C LYS A 61 -15.51 3.37 -6.93
N GLU A 62 -15.66 3.38 -5.61
CA GLU A 62 -15.46 4.58 -4.81
C GLU A 62 -13.98 4.95 -4.77
N PHE A 63 -13.69 6.25 -4.78
CA PHE A 63 -12.32 6.78 -4.83
C PHE A 63 -11.51 6.24 -6.03
N THR A 64 -12.19 5.95 -7.15
CA THR A 64 -11.59 5.56 -8.43
C THR A 64 -11.76 6.67 -9.46
N SER A 65 -10.93 6.61 -10.51
CA SER A 65 -11.00 7.50 -11.67
C SER A 65 -10.54 6.73 -12.91
N GLU A 66 -10.49 7.40 -14.06
CA GLU A 66 -9.90 6.84 -15.29
C GLU A 66 -8.49 6.27 -15.05
N PHE A 67 -7.67 6.97 -14.27
CA PHE A 67 -6.28 6.58 -13.98
C PHE A 67 -6.11 5.77 -12.69
N ILE A 68 -7.13 5.74 -11.83
CA ILE A 68 -7.15 4.99 -10.56
C ILE A 68 -8.18 3.87 -10.66
N SER A 69 -7.80 2.73 -11.25
CA SER A 69 -8.74 1.64 -11.55
C SER A 69 -9.23 0.84 -10.33
N ARG A 70 -8.51 0.92 -9.20
CA ARG A 70 -8.79 0.19 -7.96
C ARG A 70 -8.82 1.14 -6.78
N CYS A 71 -9.83 1.01 -5.92
CA CYS A 71 -9.93 1.81 -4.69
C CYS A 71 -8.65 1.65 -3.84
N PRO A 72 -7.97 2.76 -3.49
CA PRO A 72 -6.74 2.70 -2.72
C PRO A 72 -6.96 2.28 -1.26
N HIS A 73 -8.13 2.64 -0.72
CA HIS A 73 -8.52 2.39 0.68
C HIS A 73 -9.00 0.96 0.91
N SER A 74 -9.10 0.55 2.18
CA SER A 74 -9.69 -0.73 2.59
C SER A 74 -11.08 -0.55 3.19
N PHE A 75 -11.29 0.49 3.99
CA PHE A 75 -12.56 0.77 4.67
C PHE A 75 -12.87 2.27 4.72
N LEU A 76 -14.15 2.59 4.76
CA LEU A 76 -14.69 3.89 5.16
C LEU A 76 -15.13 3.81 6.63
N LEU A 77 -14.83 4.85 7.41
CA LEU A 77 -15.18 4.95 8.82
C LEU A 77 -16.47 5.78 9.03
N GLU A 78 -17.07 5.68 10.21
CA GLU A 78 -18.31 6.40 10.59
C GLU A 78 -18.25 7.92 10.38
N ASN A 79 -17.06 8.51 10.49
CA ASN A 79 -16.81 9.94 10.33
C ASN A 79 -16.26 10.31 8.95
N GLU A 80 -16.48 9.45 7.95
CA GLU A 80 -16.05 9.63 6.56
C GLU A 80 -14.53 9.57 6.32
N GLU A 81 -13.72 9.40 7.37
CA GLU A 81 -12.30 9.12 7.23
C GLU A 81 -12.05 7.74 6.60
N THR A 82 -10.93 7.61 5.91
CA THR A 82 -10.52 6.40 5.20
C THR A 82 -9.47 5.61 5.97
N PHE A 83 -9.55 4.28 5.87
CA PHE A 83 -8.63 3.36 6.54
C PHE A 83 -8.05 2.36 5.54
N SER A 84 -6.72 2.24 5.48
CA SER A 84 -6.04 1.21 4.70
C SER A 84 -5.45 0.12 5.60
N VAL A 85 -5.48 -1.12 5.10
CA VAL A 85 -4.78 -2.25 5.69
C VAL A 85 -3.63 -2.66 4.78
N LYS A 86 -2.42 -2.72 5.33
CA LYS A 86 -1.29 -3.42 4.72
C LYS A 86 -0.81 -4.51 5.66
N THR A 87 -0.57 -5.69 5.11
CA THR A 87 -0.14 -6.84 5.89
C THR A 87 1.27 -7.26 5.54
N PHE A 88 2.01 -7.68 6.55
CA PHE A 88 3.40 -8.12 6.42
C PHE A 88 3.61 -9.42 7.19
N LYS A 89 4.17 -10.42 6.51
CA LYS A 89 4.51 -11.72 7.10
C LYS A 89 6.04 -11.86 7.21
N GLY A 90 6.53 -12.26 8.38
CA GLY A 90 7.96 -12.46 8.63
C GLY A 90 8.75 -11.15 8.54
N ASN A 91 9.97 -11.22 8.01
CA ASN A 91 10.88 -10.07 7.94
C ASN A 91 10.64 -9.17 6.71
N GLY A 92 9.77 -9.59 5.77
CA GLY A 92 9.52 -8.86 4.54
C GLY A 92 8.56 -7.70 4.75
N LYS A 93 9.04 -6.46 4.53
CA LYS A 93 8.22 -5.22 4.56
C LYS A 93 7.97 -4.65 3.16
N MET A 94 7.86 -5.51 2.14
CA MET A 94 7.65 -5.06 0.76
C MET A 94 6.17 -4.93 0.44
N PHE A 95 5.79 -3.80 -0.14
CA PHE A 95 4.46 -3.58 -0.72
C PHE A 95 4.60 -2.66 -1.93
N ALA A 96 3.60 -2.67 -2.81
CA ALA A 96 3.45 -1.69 -3.89
C ALA A 96 2.18 -0.87 -3.65
N PRO A 97 2.23 0.47 -3.72
CA PRO A 97 1.01 1.29 -3.73
C PRO A 97 0.07 0.86 -4.85
N LYS A 98 -1.24 0.76 -4.57
CA LYS A 98 -2.23 0.25 -5.55
C LYS A 98 -2.38 1.13 -6.79
N VAL A 99 -2.09 2.43 -6.67
CA VAL A 99 -2.27 3.42 -7.73
C VAL A 99 -1.04 3.48 -8.62
N VAL A 100 0.08 3.99 -8.08
CA VAL A 100 1.29 4.26 -8.85
C VAL A 100 2.30 3.10 -8.84
N GLY A 101 2.19 2.15 -7.91
CA GLY A 101 3.19 1.09 -7.74
C GLY A 101 3.04 -0.10 -8.69
N GLN A 102 1.89 -0.23 -9.34
CA GLN A 102 1.59 -1.26 -10.37
C GLN A 102 0.81 -0.63 -11.53
N ALA A 103 1.12 0.62 -11.84
CA ALA A 103 0.45 1.38 -12.89
C ALA A 103 0.73 0.79 -14.28
N GLY A 104 -0.29 0.81 -15.15
CA GLY A 104 -0.09 0.70 -16.59
C GLY A 104 0.47 2.00 -17.18
N GLU A 105 0.76 1.99 -18.48
CA GLU A 105 1.38 3.12 -19.19
C GLU A 105 0.60 4.43 -19.04
N ASP A 106 -0.72 4.40 -19.27
CA ASP A 106 -1.59 5.58 -19.17
C ASP A 106 -1.59 6.18 -17.76
N THR A 107 -1.79 5.34 -16.74
CA THR A 107 -1.75 5.76 -15.34
C THR A 107 -0.37 6.31 -14.98
N PHE A 108 0.71 5.67 -15.42
CA PHE A 108 2.06 6.11 -15.10
C PHE A 108 2.36 7.48 -15.72
N ASN A 109 1.98 7.71 -16.98
CA ASN A 109 2.09 9.01 -17.63
C ASN A 109 1.22 10.08 -17.00
N HIS A 110 0.01 9.75 -16.54
CA HIS A 110 -0.84 10.71 -15.83
C HIS A 110 -0.14 11.27 -14.59
N PHE A 111 0.52 10.42 -13.79
CA PHE A 111 1.17 10.86 -12.55
C PHE A 111 2.59 11.41 -12.74
N PHE A 112 3.35 10.89 -13.70
CA PHE A 112 4.78 11.18 -13.81
C PHE A 112 5.20 11.79 -15.16
N GLY A 113 4.30 11.84 -16.15
CA GLY A 113 4.61 12.30 -17.50
C GLY A 113 5.10 13.75 -17.55
N HIS A 114 4.65 14.59 -16.60
CA HIS A 114 5.09 15.98 -16.49
C HIS A 114 6.60 16.15 -16.18
N LEU A 115 7.28 15.09 -15.73
CA LEU A 115 8.71 15.10 -15.41
C LEU A 115 9.60 14.98 -16.66
N GLN A 116 9.03 14.71 -17.84
CA GLN A 116 9.77 14.67 -19.10
C GLN A 116 8.94 15.19 -20.28
N LYS A 117 9.60 15.49 -21.41
CA LYS A 117 8.92 16.03 -22.59
C LYS A 117 8.17 14.98 -23.41
N ASN A 118 8.70 13.75 -23.43
CA ASN A 118 8.16 12.66 -24.22
C ASN A 118 7.31 11.74 -23.35
N GLU A 119 6.39 11.00 -23.96
CA GLU A 119 5.62 9.98 -23.26
C GLU A 119 6.54 8.88 -22.70
N ILE A 120 6.26 8.46 -21.46
CA ILE A 120 6.95 7.35 -20.80
C ILE A 120 6.38 6.05 -21.35
N ASN A 121 7.25 5.20 -21.89
CA ASN A 121 6.89 3.90 -22.43
C ASN A 121 7.94 2.85 -22.05
N ARG A 122 7.74 1.61 -22.49
CA ARG A 122 8.65 0.49 -22.16
C ARG A 122 10.12 0.73 -22.53
N THR A 123 10.39 1.55 -23.55
CA THR A 123 11.73 1.80 -24.06
C THR A 123 12.51 2.79 -23.19
N ASN A 124 11.86 3.84 -22.70
CA ASN A 124 12.51 4.89 -21.89
C ASN A 124 12.26 4.78 -20.38
N PHE A 125 11.32 3.93 -19.93
CA PHE A 125 10.91 3.82 -18.52
C PHE A 125 12.08 3.65 -17.53
N LYS A 126 13.07 2.84 -17.87
CA LYS A 126 14.22 2.56 -16.99
C LYS A 126 15.07 3.81 -16.78
N GLU A 127 15.38 4.51 -17.87
CA GLU A 127 16.15 5.75 -17.85
C GLU A 127 15.39 6.84 -17.10
N PHE A 128 14.09 6.99 -17.41
CA PHE A 128 13.19 7.89 -16.70
C PHE A 128 13.22 7.67 -15.17
N CYS A 129 13.09 6.41 -14.72
CA CYS A 129 13.13 6.08 -13.29
C CYS A 129 14.48 6.40 -12.65
N LEU A 130 15.60 6.13 -13.33
CA LEU A 130 16.95 6.42 -12.82
C LEU A 130 17.18 7.94 -12.68
N GLU A 131 16.65 8.72 -13.62
CA GLU A 131 16.84 10.17 -13.67
C GLU A 131 15.94 10.93 -12.70
N ASN A 132 14.71 10.48 -12.51
CA ASN A 132 13.67 11.24 -11.81
C ASN A 132 13.30 10.68 -10.43
N ILE A 133 14.14 9.82 -9.86
CA ILE A 133 13.78 9.08 -8.64
C ILE A 133 13.47 9.97 -7.43
N SER A 134 14.12 11.13 -7.30
CA SER A 134 13.87 12.10 -6.23
C SER A 134 12.45 12.69 -6.29
N GLU A 135 11.89 12.81 -7.49
CA GLU A 135 10.54 13.33 -7.74
C GLU A 135 9.48 12.22 -7.71
N ILE A 136 9.85 11.01 -8.17
CA ILE A 136 8.95 9.86 -8.18
C ILE A 136 8.66 9.37 -6.75
N LEU A 137 9.68 9.27 -5.90
CA LEU A 137 9.55 8.59 -4.61
C LEU A 137 8.57 9.28 -3.63
N PRO A 138 8.52 10.61 -3.48
CA PRO A 138 7.51 11.29 -2.66
C PRO A 138 6.09 10.87 -3.03
N ILE A 139 5.76 10.93 -4.32
CA ILE A 139 4.44 10.55 -4.85
C ILE A 139 4.14 9.08 -4.54
N VAL A 140 5.12 8.19 -4.73
CA VAL A 140 4.98 6.76 -4.41
C VAL A 140 4.70 6.53 -2.92
N VAL A 141 5.40 7.25 -2.02
CA VAL A 141 5.17 7.15 -0.56
C VAL A 141 3.84 7.77 -0.16
N ASP A 142 3.44 8.88 -0.78
CA ASP A 142 2.13 9.49 -0.54
C ASP A 142 0.99 8.54 -0.89
N TYR A 143 1.06 7.89 -2.05
CA TYR A 143 0.09 6.87 -2.44
C TYR A 143 0.20 5.60 -1.59
N ALA A 144 1.36 5.33 -0.99
CA ALA A 144 1.50 4.27 -0.01
C ALA A 144 0.68 4.55 1.27
N LEU A 145 0.52 5.83 1.63
CA LEU A 145 -0.08 6.29 2.88
C LEU A 145 -1.28 7.23 2.62
N VAL A 146 -2.01 6.96 1.53
CA VAL A 146 -3.07 7.84 1.02
C VAL A 146 -4.33 7.89 1.88
N SER A 147 -4.53 6.91 2.77
CA SER A 147 -5.69 6.91 3.67
C SER A 147 -5.42 7.74 4.91
N ASP A 148 -6.47 8.27 5.55
CA ASP A 148 -6.36 9.05 6.78
C ASP A 148 -5.68 8.24 7.89
N TYR A 149 -6.01 6.96 7.97
CA TYR A 149 -5.29 5.97 8.79
C TYR A 149 -4.73 4.84 7.93
N ASN A 150 -3.46 4.53 8.13
CA ASN A 150 -2.79 3.42 7.47
C ASN A 150 -2.35 2.42 8.52
N CYS A 151 -3.01 1.27 8.55
CA CYS A 151 -2.71 0.18 9.47
C CYS A 151 -1.72 -0.79 8.84
N TRP A 152 -0.52 -0.82 9.39
CA TRP A 152 0.47 -1.83 9.08
C TRP A 152 0.33 -2.97 10.08
N PHE A 153 -0.13 -4.12 9.59
CA PHE A 153 -0.45 -5.28 10.40
C PHE A 153 0.58 -6.39 10.15
N TYR A 154 1.24 -6.83 11.21
CA TYR A 154 2.38 -7.73 11.14
C TYR A 154 2.03 -9.07 11.74
N ARG A 155 2.52 -10.14 11.10
CA ARG A 155 2.60 -11.48 11.70
C ARG A 155 4.06 -11.90 11.80
N LYS A 156 4.50 -12.17 13.02
CA LYS A 156 5.75 -12.86 13.34
C LYS A 156 5.40 -14.12 14.10
N ASP A 157 5.64 -15.27 13.47
CA ASP A 157 5.22 -16.58 13.98
C ASP A 157 3.71 -16.59 14.28
N GLU A 158 3.30 -16.85 15.52
CA GLU A 158 1.91 -16.82 15.98
C GLU A 158 1.51 -15.51 16.68
N THR A 159 2.38 -14.51 16.65
CA THR A 159 2.13 -13.19 17.26
C THR A 159 1.75 -12.16 16.21
N PHE A 160 0.78 -11.32 16.58
CA PHE A 160 0.34 -10.19 15.78
C PHE A 160 0.69 -8.88 16.46
N SER A 161 1.22 -7.95 15.68
CA SER A 161 1.41 -6.56 16.09
C SER A 161 0.89 -5.63 14.99
N TYR A 162 0.69 -4.37 15.34
CA TYR A 162 0.25 -3.38 14.37
C TYR A 162 0.82 -2.00 14.68
N GLU A 163 0.84 -1.17 13.66
CA GLU A 163 1.19 0.23 13.71
C GLU A 163 0.13 1.02 12.96
N ILE A 164 -0.28 2.17 13.51
CA ILE A 164 -1.22 3.08 12.88
C ILE A 164 -0.46 4.35 12.53
N ILE A 165 -0.41 4.65 11.24
CA ILE A 165 0.19 5.87 10.71
C ILE A 165 -0.96 6.77 10.27
N LYS A 166 -1.08 7.94 10.87
CA LYS A 166 -2.05 8.96 10.45
C LYS A 166 -1.45 9.80 9.34
N ARG A 167 -2.21 10.03 8.27
CA ARG A 167 -1.75 10.85 7.13
C ARG A 167 -1.45 12.29 7.55
N ALA A 168 -2.26 12.86 8.44
CA ALA A 168 -2.08 14.23 8.93
C ALA A 168 -0.78 14.43 9.72
N ASP A 169 -0.15 13.35 10.20
CA ASP A 169 1.11 13.41 10.95
C ASP A 169 2.33 13.24 10.02
N LEU A 170 2.13 13.01 8.72
CA LEU A 170 3.21 12.80 7.77
C LEU A 170 3.81 14.13 7.30
N PRO A 171 5.13 14.26 7.26
CA PRO A 171 5.77 15.44 6.69
C PRO A 171 5.67 15.40 5.16
N ASP A 172 5.77 16.57 4.54
CA ASP A 172 6.06 16.66 3.11
C ASP A 172 7.43 16.06 2.84
N LEU A 173 7.46 15.05 1.96
CA LEU A 173 8.69 14.33 1.64
C LEU A 173 9.42 15.00 0.49
N THR A 174 10.67 15.37 0.74
CA THR A 174 11.62 15.80 -0.29
C THR A 174 12.86 14.94 -0.19
N PHE A 175 13.39 14.54 -1.35
CA PHE A 175 14.58 13.71 -1.42
C PHE A 175 15.64 14.38 -2.29
N ASP A 176 16.88 14.39 -1.81
CA ASP A 176 18.02 14.78 -2.62
C ASP A 176 18.49 13.56 -3.43
N LYS A 177 18.53 13.73 -4.77
CA LYS A 177 18.92 12.70 -5.74
C LYS A 177 20.27 12.08 -5.41
N SER A 178 21.22 12.85 -4.88
CA SER A 178 22.57 12.40 -4.55
C SER A 178 22.61 11.31 -3.47
N ASN A 179 21.54 11.19 -2.68
CA ASN A 179 21.43 10.20 -1.60
C ASN A 179 20.91 8.83 -2.06
N PHE A 180 20.52 8.71 -3.32
CA PHE A 180 20.05 7.45 -3.88
C PHE A 180 21.20 6.64 -4.48
N THR A 181 21.13 5.33 -4.32
CA THR A 181 22.02 4.39 -4.99
C THR A 181 21.22 3.24 -5.55
N PHE A 182 21.23 3.10 -6.87
CA PHE A 182 20.68 1.94 -7.55
C PHE A 182 21.71 0.81 -7.59
N THR A 183 21.28 -0.42 -7.32
CA THR A 183 22.14 -1.60 -7.50
C THR A 183 22.53 -1.84 -8.97
N LYS A 184 21.73 -1.34 -9.91
CA LYS A 184 21.98 -1.33 -11.34
C LYS A 184 21.86 0.12 -11.82
N PRO A 185 22.97 0.85 -11.96
CA PRO A 185 22.95 2.31 -12.13
C PRO A 185 22.64 2.77 -13.57
N THR A 186 22.49 1.83 -14.52
CA THR A 186 22.23 2.14 -15.94
C THR A 186 21.03 1.35 -16.45
N SER A 187 20.36 1.87 -17.50
CA SER A 187 19.23 1.19 -18.13
C SER A 187 19.62 -0.17 -18.73
N GLN A 188 20.86 -0.31 -19.21
CA GLN A 188 21.40 -1.56 -19.75
C GLN A 188 21.70 -2.60 -18.67
N SER A 189 22.16 -2.17 -17.48
CA SER A 189 22.41 -3.08 -16.36
C SER A 189 21.11 -3.49 -15.65
N TRP A 190 20.06 -2.67 -15.75
CA TRP A 190 18.72 -2.98 -15.26
C TRP A 190 18.03 -4.01 -16.17
N ASN A 191 18.04 -5.28 -15.78
CA ASN A 191 17.29 -6.34 -16.46
C ASN A 191 15.78 -6.34 -16.10
N GLU A 192 15.37 -7.19 -15.15
CA GLU A 192 13.98 -7.35 -14.68
C GLU A 192 13.69 -6.54 -13.41
N SER A 193 14.68 -6.37 -12.54
CA SER A 193 14.53 -5.71 -11.24
C SER A 193 15.73 -4.84 -10.89
N ASN A 194 15.53 -3.86 -10.02
CA ASN A 194 16.57 -3.01 -9.48
C ASN A 194 16.21 -2.64 -8.04
N ASN A 195 17.21 -2.63 -7.16
CA ASN A 195 17.03 -2.16 -5.79
C ASN A 195 17.55 -0.73 -5.70
N LEU A 196 16.74 0.12 -5.08
CA LEU A 196 17.09 1.48 -4.71
C LEU A 196 17.41 1.52 -3.22
N LYS A 197 18.55 2.11 -2.87
CA LYS A 197 18.93 2.43 -1.49
C LYS A 197 18.89 3.95 -1.32
N TYR A 198 18.47 4.41 -0.13
CA TYR A 198 18.45 5.84 0.20
C TYR A 198 19.21 6.08 1.51
N LYS A 199 20.38 6.72 1.40
CA LYS A 199 21.42 6.81 2.45
C LYS A 199 21.78 5.43 3.06
N TYR A 200 23.03 5.26 3.47
CA TYR A 200 23.32 4.17 4.40
C TYR A 200 22.67 4.55 5.73
N CYS A 201 21.60 3.86 6.12
CA CYS A 201 21.31 3.75 7.55
C CYS A 201 22.49 2.96 8.14
N ALA A 202 23.47 3.68 8.69
CA ALA A 202 24.48 3.10 9.55
C ALA A 202 23.82 2.55 10.82
#